data_AF-R1DL05-F1
#
_entry.id   AF-R1DL05-F1
#
_cell.length_a   1.000
_cell.length_b   1.000
_cell.length_c   1.000
_cell.angle_alpha   90.00
_cell.angle_beta   90.00
_cell.angle_gamma   90.00
#
_symmetry.space_group_name_H-M   'P 1'
#
loop_
_entity.id
_entity.type
_entity.pdbx_description
1 polymer ?
#
loop_
_entity_poly.entity_id
_entity_poly.type
_entity_poly.pdbx_seq_one_letter_code
_entity_poly.pdbx_strand_id
1 'polypeptide(L)'
;MFSSMVSAASKLVAGANLPYELGEEYASFAGKTPWRLYAGKSRKLECDVTVFLYDIKKGTDAQTELARNAMRRYRTLKHPYCVKCLDAGELADNGLIFLLTEP
;
A
#
# COMPACT_ATOMS: atom_id res chain seq x y z
N MET A 1 19.18 -12.64 -12.41
CA MET A 1 19.24 -12.83 -10.95
C MET A 1 18.34 -11.80 -10.24
N PHE A 2 17.02 -11.80 -10.48
CA PHE A 2 16.10 -10.76 -9.97
C PHE A 2 14.74 -11.31 -9.53
N SER A 3 14.71 -12.39 -8.73
CA SER A 3 13.46 -13.07 -8.33
C SER A 3 13.13 -12.97 -6.83
N SER A 4 14.05 -12.49 -5.98
CA SER A 4 13.85 -12.54 -4.52
C SER A 4 12.99 -11.42 -3.92
N MET A 5 12.82 -10.28 -4.59
CA MET A 5 12.11 -9.12 -4.01
C MET A 5 10.58 -9.21 -4.13
N VAL A 6 10.04 -9.75 -5.23
CA VAL A 6 8.59 -10.01 -5.40
C VAL A 6 8.06 -10.95 -4.30
N SER A 7 8.90 -11.87 -3.83
CA SER A 7 8.55 -12.88 -2.82
C SER A 7 8.22 -12.29 -1.44
N ALA A 8 8.91 -11.24 -1.01
CA ALA A 8 8.74 -10.70 0.34
C ALA A 8 7.38 -10.00 0.52
N ALA A 9 6.96 -9.25 -0.50
CA ALA A 9 5.68 -8.56 -0.53
C ALA A 9 4.52 -9.54 -0.69
N SER A 10 4.63 -10.48 -1.63
CA SER A 10 3.67 -11.55 -1.80
C SER A 10 3.44 -12.36 -0.51
N LYS A 11 4.50 -12.63 0.27
CA LYS A 11 4.39 -13.29 1.59
C LYS A 11 3.61 -12.50 2.64
N LEU A 12 3.69 -11.17 2.62
CA LEU A 12 2.98 -10.33 3.60
C LEU A 12 1.48 -10.33 3.39
N VAL A 13 1.10 -10.39 2.12
CA VAL A 13 -0.31 -10.38 1.71
C VAL A 13 -0.81 -11.77 1.33
N ALA A 14 0.02 -12.80 1.54
CA ALA A 14 -0.31 -14.20 1.31
C ALA A 14 -1.50 -14.60 2.20
N GLY A 15 -2.54 -15.14 1.58
CA GLY A 15 -3.77 -15.54 2.25
C GLY A 15 -4.76 -14.41 2.52
N ALA A 16 -4.45 -13.15 2.14
CA ALA A 16 -5.39 -12.06 2.25
C ALA A 16 -6.23 -11.91 0.97
N ASN A 17 -7.53 -11.63 1.12
CA ASN A 17 -8.38 -11.28 0.00
C ASN A 17 -8.24 -9.79 -0.35
N LEU A 18 -7.31 -9.48 -1.25
CA LEU A 18 -7.05 -8.10 -1.66
C LEU A 18 -7.97 -7.62 -2.79
N PRO A 19 -8.39 -6.34 -2.74
CA PRO A 19 -9.10 -5.71 -3.86
C PRO A 19 -8.17 -5.31 -5.02
N TYR A 20 -6.89 -5.68 -4.96
CA TYR A 20 -5.85 -5.36 -5.96
C TYR A 20 -4.85 -6.51 -6.10
N GLU A 21 -4.15 -6.51 -7.22
CA GLU A 21 -3.01 -7.38 -7.51
C GLU A 21 -1.72 -6.63 -7.24
N LEU A 22 -0.76 -7.28 -6.58
CA LEU A 22 0.52 -6.69 -6.22
C LEU A 22 1.58 -7.05 -7.27
N GLY A 23 2.23 -6.03 -7.83
CA GLY A 23 3.32 -6.15 -8.79
C GLY A 23 4.69 -5.87 -8.18
N GLU A 24 5.55 -5.19 -8.94
CA GLU A 24 6.93 -4.89 -8.55
C GLU A 24 7.01 -3.79 -7.47
N GLU A 25 8.01 -3.89 -6.59
CA GLU A 25 8.27 -2.89 -5.54
C GLU A 25 9.11 -1.73 -6.10
N TYR A 26 8.71 -0.51 -5.78
CA TYR A 26 9.52 0.68 -6.04
C TYR A 26 10.62 0.83 -4.97
N ALA A 27 11.74 0.14 -5.18
CA ALA A 27 12.87 0.09 -4.25
C ALA A 27 13.45 1.47 -3.87
N SER A 28 13.27 2.48 -4.73
CA SER A 28 13.73 3.86 -4.50
C SER A 28 13.19 4.52 -3.22
N PHE A 29 12.07 4.01 -2.68
CA PHE A 29 11.41 4.50 -1.48
C PHE A 29 11.62 3.60 -0.26
N ALA A 30 12.20 2.42 -0.43
CA ALA A 30 12.47 1.49 0.66
C ALA A 30 13.38 2.14 1.71
N GLY A 31 12.94 2.14 2.97
CA GLY A 31 13.68 2.71 4.10
C GLY A 31 13.62 4.24 4.23
N LYS A 32 13.06 4.98 3.25
CA LYS A 32 12.86 6.43 3.34
C LYS A 32 11.53 6.83 3.97
N THR A 33 10.55 5.95 3.88
CA THR A 33 9.20 6.17 4.42
C THR A 33 8.74 4.90 5.14
N PRO A 34 7.77 5.00 6.06
CA PRO A 34 7.16 3.80 6.66
C PRO A 34 6.40 2.95 5.62
N TRP A 35 6.04 3.53 4.47
CA TRP A 35 5.34 2.86 3.40
C TRP A 35 6.31 2.12 2.47
N ARG A 36 5.88 0.96 2.00
CA ARG A 36 6.45 0.31 0.82
C ARG A 36 5.51 0.49 -0.36
N LEU A 37 6.05 0.89 -1.50
CA LEU A 37 5.28 1.21 -2.69
C LEU A 37 5.43 0.09 -3.70
N TYR A 38 4.34 -0.31 -4.33
CA TYR A 38 4.30 -1.32 -5.37
C TYR A 38 3.50 -0.83 -6.56
N ALA A 39 3.88 -1.25 -7.76
CA ALA A 39 2.96 -1.27 -8.87
C ALA A 39 1.85 -2.28 -8.57
N GLY A 40 0.64 -2.05 -9.05
CA GLY A 40 -0.45 -2.99 -8.87
C GLY A 40 -1.58 -2.77 -9.86
N LYS A 41 -2.59 -3.63 -9.78
CA LYS A 41 -3.80 -3.54 -10.61
C LYS A 41 -5.04 -3.62 -9.73
N SER A 42 -5.93 -2.65 -9.83
CA SER A 42 -7.20 -2.69 -9.10
C SER A 42 -8.12 -3.74 -9.70
N ARG A 43 -8.64 -4.67 -8.87
CA ARG A 43 -9.64 -5.66 -9.32
C ARG A 43 -11.02 -5.05 -9.52
N LYS A 44 -11.30 -3.94 -8.82
CA LYS A 44 -12.59 -3.25 -8.90
C LYS A 44 -12.67 -2.30 -10.10
N LEU A 45 -11.58 -1.58 -10.37
CA LEU A 45 -11.53 -0.56 -11.42
C LEU A 45 -10.85 -1.05 -12.70
N GLU A 46 -10.29 -2.26 -12.68
CA GLU A 46 -9.54 -2.89 -13.78
C GLU A 46 -8.44 -2.02 -14.39
N CYS A 47 -7.88 -1.11 -13.58
CA CYS A 47 -6.85 -0.16 -13.97
C CYS A 47 -5.54 -0.37 -13.19
N ASP A 48 -4.45 0.12 -13.76
CA ASP A 48 -3.16 0.18 -13.07
C ASP A 48 -3.25 1.18 -11.90
N VAL A 49 -2.58 0.83 -10.81
CA VAL A 49 -2.57 1.59 -9.56
C VAL A 49 -1.19 1.55 -8.91
N THR A 50 -0.90 2.55 -8.10
CA THR A 50 0.23 2.50 -7.16
C THR A 50 -0.29 2.10 -5.78
N VAL A 51 0.28 1.04 -5.20
CA VAL A 51 -0.12 0.44 -3.93
C VAL A 51 0.88 0.83 -2.85
N PHE A 52 0.41 1.58 -1.86
CA PHE A 52 1.14 1.86 -0.63
C PHE A 52 0.76 0.81 0.41
N LEU A 53 1.75 0.15 0.99
CA LEU A 53 1.58 -0.87 2.03
C LEU A 53 2.38 -0.51 3.27
N TYR A 54 1.71 -0.57 4.42
CA TYR A 54 2.32 -0.43 5.73
C TYR A 54 2.06 -1.69 6.56
N ASP A 55 3.13 -2.21 7.17
CA ASP A 55 3.10 -3.41 8.00
C ASP A 55 3.08 -2.99 9.48
N ILE A 56 1.93 -3.13 10.13
CA ILE A 56 1.71 -2.70 11.52
C ILE A 56 2.64 -3.47 12.46
N LYS A 57 2.99 -4.71 12.15
CA LYS A 57 3.83 -5.56 13.01
C LYS A 57 5.30 -5.16 12.99
N LYS A 58 5.75 -4.46 11.96
CA LYS A 58 7.15 -4.02 11.79
C LYS A 58 7.39 -2.57 12.17
N GLY A 59 6.34 -1.76 12.23
CA GLY A 59 6.45 -0.35 12.57
C GLY A 59 6.32 -0.08 14.06
N THR A 60 6.69 1.14 14.46
CA THR A 60 6.46 1.66 15.81
C THR A 60 5.01 2.15 15.98
N ASP A 61 4.55 2.33 17.22
CA ASP A 61 3.21 2.87 17.50
C ASP A 61 3.00 4.24 16.84
N ALA A 62 3.99 5.13 16.95
CA ALA A 62 3.96 6.45 16.33
C ALA A 62 3.86 6.38 14.79
N GLN A 63 4.59 5.46 14.16
CA GLN A 63 4.49 5.24 12.71
C GLN A 63 3.14 4.64 12.31
N THR A 64 2.55 3.80 13.16
CA THR A 64 1.25 3.18 12.91
C THR A 64 0.15 4.22 12.98
N GLU A 65 0.16 5.09 13.99
CA GLU A 65 -0.76 6.21 14.08
C GLU A 65 -0.60 7.19 12.91
N LEU A 66 0.64 7.49 12.53
CA LEU A 66 0.94 8.30 11.35
C LEU A 66 0.35 7.67 10.08
N ALA A 67 0.53 6.37 9.88
CA ALA A 67 0.01 5.65 8.72
C ALA A 67 -1.53 5.65 8.68
N ARG A 68 -2.20 5.40 9.81
CA ARG A 68 -3.67 5.48 9.92
C ARG A 68 -4.19 6.88 9.62
N ASN A 69 -3.54 7.90 10.16
CA ASN A 69 -3.94 9.29 9.95
C ASN A 69 -3.74 9.72 8.50
N ALA A 70 -2.62 9.33 7.89
CA ALA A 70 -2.37 9.56 6.47
C ALA A 70 -3.45 8.88 5.61
N MET A 71 -3.76 7.61 5.86
CA MET A 71 -4.83 6.88 5.18
C MET A 71 -6.18 7.59 5.28
N ARG A 72 -6.60 7.98 6.50
CA ARG A 72 -7.87 8.69 6.74
C ARG A 72 -7.92 10.03 5.99
N ARG A 73 -6.81 10.78 5.98
CA ARG A 73 -6.72 12.08 5.31
C ARG A 73 -6.76 11.94 3.79
N TYR A 74 -6.00 11.01 3.22
CA TYR A 74 -5.98 10.81 1.77
C TYR A 74 -7.33 10.34 1.22
N ARG A 75 -8.11 9.56 1.98
CA ARG A 75 -9.47 9.15 1.59
C ARG A 75 -10.42 10.33 1.38
N THR A 76 -10.23 11.42 2.12
CA THR A 76 -11.11 12.59 2.07
C THR A 76 -10.54 13.75 1.26
N LEU A 77 -9.24 13.73 0.96
CA LEU A 77 -8.57 14.75 0.16
C LEU A 77 -8.99 14.66 -1.31
N LYS A 78 -9.83 15.59 -1.75
CA LYS A 78 -10.26 15.73 -3.15
C LYS A 78 -9.79 17.06 -3.72
N HIS A 79 -8.56 17.09 -4.24
CA HIS A 79 -7.94 18.29 -4.77
C HIS A 79 -7.23 17.99 -6.11
N PRO A 80 -7.37 18.85 -7.14
CA PRO A 80 -6.80 18.58 -8.48
C PRO A 80 -5.28 18.40 -8.52
N TYR A 81 -4.57 19.01 -7.55
CA TYR A 81 -3.10 18.96 -7.48
C TYR A 81 -2.58 17.93 -6.47
N CYS A 82 -3.45 17.06 -5.96
CA CYS A 82 -3.06 15.97 -5.06
C CYS A 82 -3.36 14.64 -5.73
N VAL A 83 -2.45 13.68 -5.55
CA VAL A 83 -2.62 12.32 -6.07
C VAL A 83 -3.94 11.74 -5.56
N LYS A 84 -4.77 11.27 -6.48
CA LYS A 84 -6.11 10.78 -6.16
C LYS A 84 -6.04 9.43 -5.46
N CYS A 85 -6.62 9.37 -4.26
CA CYS A 85 -6.89 8.10 -3.59
C CYS A 85 -8.04 7.37 -4.29
N LEU A 86 -7.79 6.15 -4.77
CA LEU A 86 -8.79 5.30 -5.42
C LEU A 86 -9.49 4.39 -4.41
N ASP A 87 -8.72 3.83 -3.47
CA ASP A 87 -9.22 2.99 -2.39
C ASP A 87 -8.20 2.98 -1.24
N ALA A 88 -8.64 2.72 -0.01
CA ALA A 88 -7.72 2.55 1.12
C ALA A 88 -8.42 1.89 2.30
N GLY A 89 -7.70 1.08 3.05
CA GLY A 89 -8.25 0.36 4.19
C GLY A 89 -7.20 -0.33 5.05
N GLU A 90 -7.69 -0.97 6.10
CA GLU A 90 -6.88 -1.82 6.96
C GLU A 90 -7.31 -3.27 6.77
N LEU A 91 -6.35 -4.15 6.53
CA LEU A 91 -6.54 -5.60 6.60
C LEU A 91 -6.24 -6.02 8.03
N ALA A 92 -7.27 -5.99 8.88
CA ALA A 92 -7.16 -6.29 10.31
C ALA A 92 -6.53 -7.68 10.56
N ASP A 93 -6.89 -8.68 9.76
CA ASP A 93 -6.42 -10.07 9.91
C ASP A 93 -4.92 -10.22 9.62
N ASN A 94 -4.39 -9.42 8.68
CA ASN A 94 -2.99 -9.47 8.29
C ASN A 94 -2.11 -8.48 9.06
N GLY A 95 -2.72 -7.46 9.67
CA GLY A 95 -2.01 -6.35 10.31
C GLY A 95 -1.40 -5.39 9.28
N LEU A 96 -2.11 -5.14 8.18
CA LEU A 96 -1.64 -4.28 7.09
C LEU A 96 -2.57 -3.07 6.91
N ILE A 97 -1.98 -1.93 6.55
CA ILE A 97 -2.70 -0.76 6.07
C ILE A 97 -2.34 -0.56 4.60
N PHE A 98 -3.32 -0.36 3.75
CA PHE A 98 -3.10 -0.11 2.32
C PHE A 98 -3.75 1.18 1.85
N LEU A 99 -3.16 1.76 0.83
CA LEU A 99 -3.70 2.89 0.09
C LEU A 99 -3.39 2.72 -1.40
N LEU A 100 -4.42 2.86 -2.24
CA LEU A 100 -4.35 2.78 -3.69
C LEU A 100 -4.47 4.17 -4.27
N THR A 101 -3.55 4.52 -5.15
CA THR A 101 -3.60 5.75 -5.95
C THR A 101 -3.63 5.45 -7.43
N GLU A 102 -3.90 6.49 -8.21
CA GLU A 102 -3.50 6.50 -9.61
C GLU A 102 -1.98 6.21 -9.77
N PRO A 103 -1.56 5.67 -10.92
CA PRO A 103 -0.15 5.31 -11.18
C PRO A 103 0.83 6.44 -10.92
#